data_AF-A0A952PZA2-F1
#
_entry.id   AF-A0A952PZA2-F1
#
_cell.length_a   1.000
_cell.length_b   1.000
_cell.length_c   1.000
_cell.angle_alpha   90.00
_cell.angle_beta   90.00
_cell.angle_gamma   90.00
#
_symmetry.space_group_name_H-M   'P 1'
#
loop_
_entity.id
_entity.type
_entity.pdbx_description
1 polymer ?
#
loop_
_entity_poly.entity_id
_entity_poly.type
_entity_poly.pdbx_seq_one_letter_code
_entity_poly.pdbx_strand_id
1 'polypeptide(L)'
;MQVVDDETYTHPAHELLPQDVRERLPKLYANEEIGLEALAQVKYFTPDSNWTWYASEFDGEDMLFGLVSGFEVELGYFALSELQETRGPLGLRIERDLHFEPKSLRELKEMHDKAHHT
;
A
#
# COMPACT_ATOMS: atom_id res chain seq x y z
N MET A 1 -10.87 8.09 42.18
CA MET A 1 -9.60 8.05 41.42
C MET A 1 -9.61 6.73 40.67
N GLN A 2 -10.20 6.70 39.47
CA GLN A 2 -10.03 5.59 38.55
C GLN A 2 -8.87 5.98 37.65
N VAL A 3 -7.81 5.17 37.71
CA VAL A 3 -6.74 5.16 36.72
C VAL A 3 -7.41 4.86 35.38
N VAL A 4 -7.33 5.83 34.47
CA VAL A 4 -7.61 5.59 33.06
C VAL A 4 -6.36 4.90 32.53
N ASP A 5 -6.51 3.65 32.11
CA ASP A 5 -5.44 2.93 31.45
C ASP A 5 -5.06 3.69 30.17
N ASP A 6 -3.80 4.08 30.11
CA ASP A 6 -3.10 4.72 29.00
C ASP A 6 -2.87 3.69 27.88
N GLU A 7 -3.93 3.09 27.36
CA GLU A 7 -3.86 2.33 26.11
C GLU A 7 -4.12 3.30 24.97
N THR A 8 -3.02 3.73 24.36
CA THR A 8 -2.89 4.50 23.13
C THR A 8 -4.19 4.64 22.33
N TYR A 9 -4.81 5.82 22.38
CA TYR A 9 -5.92 6.18 21.50
C TYR A 9 -5.38 6.31 20.07
N THR A 10 -5.21 5.18 19.38
CA THR A 10 -4.99 5.13 17.94
C THR A 10 -6.21 5.78 17.31
N HIS A 11 -6.00 6.95 16.71
CA HIS A 11 -7.06 7.64 16.01
C HIS A 11 -7.57 6.69 14.92
N PRO A 12 -8.87 6.36 14.86
CA PRO A 12 -9.46 5.46 13.87
C PRO A 12 -9.46 6.03 12.44
N ALA A 13 -8.65 7.06 12.18
CA ALA A 13 -8.38 7.59 10.86
C ALA A 13 -7.53 6.57 10.09
N HIS A 14 -8.26 5.56 9.59
CA HIS A 14 -7.94 4.53 8.62
C HIS A 14 -6.58 3.85 8.80
N GLU A 15 -6.60 2.72 9.53
CA GLU A 15 -5.54 1.70 9.43
C GLU A 15 -5.18 1.46 7.95
N LEU A 16 -3.88 1.39 7.66
CA LEU A 16 -3.39 1.15 6.31
C LEU A 16 -3.84 -0.23 5.80
N LEU A 17 -3.88 -1.25 6.66
CA LEU A 17 -4.25 -2.60 6.24
C LEU A 17 -5.29 -3.21 7.20
N PRO A 18 -6.56 -2.78 7.13
CA PRO A 18 -7.62 -3.36 7.95
C PRO A 18 -7.92 -4.80 7.54
N GLN A 19 -8.56 -5.56 8.43
CA GLN A 19 -8.83 -6.99 8.26
C GLN A 19 -9.52 -7.35 6.94
N ASP A 20 -10.49 -6.54 6.49
CA ASP A 20 -11.22 -6.76 5.23
C ASP A 20 -10.34 -6.63 3.99
N VAL A 21 -9.28 -5.82 4.05
CA VAL A 21 -8.28 -5.70 2.98
C VAL A 21 -7.25 -6.83 3.08
N ARG A 22 -6.83 -7.22 4.30
CA ARG A 22 -5.93 -8.36 4.53
C ARG A 22 -6.48 -9.65 3.89
N GLU A 23 -7.77 -9.89 4.05
CA GLU A 23 -8.44 -11.10 3.53
C GLU A 23 -8.52 -11.15 2.00
N ARG A 24 -8.35 -10.01 1.31
CA ARG A 24 -8.33 -9.94 -0.16
C ARG A 24 -6.95 -10.20 -0.75
N LEU A 25 -5.89 -10.01 0.03
CA LEU A 25 -4.52 -10.20 -0.43
C LEU A 25 -4.15 -11.69 -0.40
N PRO A 26 -3.81 -12.28 -1.55
CA PRO A 26 -3.16 -13.59 -1.60
C PRO A 26 -1.84 -13.59 -0.82
N LYS A 27 -1.40 -14.79 -0.43
CA LYS A 27 -0.08 -14.99 0.16
C LYS A 27 1.00 -14.61 -0.86
N LEU A 28 2.17 -14.20 -0.38
CA LEU A 28 3.34 -14.02 -1.26
C LEU A 28 3.56 -15.26 -2.14
N TYR A 29 3.95 -15.01 -3.39
CA TYR A 29 4.20 -16.02 -4.44
C TYR A 29 2.95 -16.75 -4.96
N ALA A 30 1.75 -16.43 -4.49
CA ALA A 30 0.52 -17.04 -5.01
C ALA A 30 0.22 -16.64 -6.47
N ASN A 31 0.76 -15.51 -6.92
CA ASN A 31 0.53 -14.94 -8.24
C ASN A 31 1.71 -15.13 -9.20
N GLU A 32 2.72 -15.96 -8.91
CA GLU A 32 3.89 -16.14 -9.79
C GLU A 32 3.51 -16.53 -11.23
N GLU A 33 2.56 -17.44 -11.39
CA GLU A 33 2.06 -17.89 -12.71
C GLU A 33 1.20 -16.84 -13.42
N ILE A 34 0.61 -15.90 -12.66
CA ILE A 34 -0.26 -14.84 -13.18
C ILE A 34 0.57 -13.61 -13.59
N GLY A 35 1.67 -13.35 -12.88
CA GLY A 35 2.59 -12.26 -13.15
C GLY A 35 1.90 -10.89 -13.14
N LEU A 36 2.11 -10.09 -14.19
CA LEU A 36 1.57 -8.73 -14.29
C LEU A 36 0.03 -8.64 -14.38
N GLU A 37 -0.66 -9.76 -14.62
CA GLU A 37 -2.14 -9.79 -14.57
C GLU A 37 -2.68 -9.88 -13.13
N ALA A 38 -1.80 -10.04 -12.13
CA ALA A 38 -2.19 -10.05 -10.73
C ALA A 38 -2.86 -8.72 -10.36
N LEU A 39 -3.94 -8.81 -9.57
CA LEU A 39 -4.67 -7.64 -9.12
C LEU A 39 -4.01 -7.05 -7.87
N ALA A 40 -3.70 -5.76 -7.92
CA ALA A 40 -3.46 -5.00 -6.71
C ALA A 40 -4.80 -4.79 -5.98
N GLN A 41 -4.85 -5.14 -4.70
CA GLN A 41 -6.06 -5.09 -3.89
C GLN A 41 -6.19 -3.79 -3.08
N VAL A 42 -5.07 -3.09 -2.89
CA VAL A 42 -5.00 -1.87 -2.10
C VAL A 42 -3.96 -0.91 -2.66
N LYS A 43 -4.24 0.38 -2.54
CA LYS A 43 -3.37 1.48 -2.92
C LYS A 43 -3.05 2.35 -1.71
N TYR A 44 -1.79 2.72 -1.59
CA TYR A 44 -1.27 3.69 -0.64
C TYR A 44 -0.63 4.86 -1.37
N PHE A 45 -0.63 6.05 -0.76
CA PHE A 45 0.02 7.22 -1.34
C PHE A 45 0.49 8.19 -0.26
N THR A 46 1.51 8.98 -0.57
CA THR A 46 1.86 10.17 0.20
C THR A 46 0.99 11.35 -0.23
N PRO A 47 0.31 12.06 0.68
CA PRO A 47 -0.50 13.24 0.32
C PRO A 47 0.32 14.47 -0.09
N ASP A 48 1.59 14.51 0.31
CA ASP A 48 2.53 15.63 0.16
C ASP A 48 3.71 15.30 -0.77
N SER A 49 3.66 14.19 -1.50
CA SER A 49 4.66 13.83 -2.51
C SER A 49 4.06 12.92 -3.59
N ASN A 50 4.87 12.45 -4.54
CA ASN A 50 4.40 11.66 -5.68
C ASN A 50 4.56 10.14 -5.48
N TRP A 51 4.82 9.67 -4.26
CA TRP A 51 4.97 8.24 -4.00
C TRP A 51 3.63 7.53 -3.88
N THR A 52 3.52 6.40 -4.56
CA THR A 52 2.34 5.52 -4.55
C THR A 52 2.78 4.06 -4.49
N TRP A 53 2.08 3.26 -3.69
CA TRP A 53 2.29 1.81 -3.58
C TRP A 53 0.99 1.08 -3.86
N TYR A 54 1.08 -0.09 -4.48
CA TYR A 54 -0.05 -0.96 -4.79
C TYR A 54 0.31 -2.37 -4.35
N ALA A 55 -0.42 -2.95 -3.39
CA ALA A 55 -0.13 -4.31 -2.94
C ALA A 55 -1.02 -5.32 -3.64
N SER A 56 -0.39 -6.37 -4.19
CA SER A 56 -1.05 -7.54 -4.79
C SER A 56 -0.94 -8.78 -3.93
N GLU A 57 0.04 -8.87 -3.02
CA GLU A 57 0.23 -10.01 -2.12
C GLU A 57 0.73 -9.56 -0.75
N PHE A 58 0.54 -10.40 0.27
CA PHE A 58 0.93 -10.15 1.66
C PHE A 58 1.37 -11.45 2.34
N ASP A 59 2.39 -11.39 3.19
CA ASP A 59 2.85 -12.57 3.95
C ASP A 59 1.93 -12.94 5.15
N GLY A 60 1.08 -12.01 5.58
CA GLY A 60 0.22 -12.14 6.75
C GLY A 60 0.76 -11.46 8.00
N GLU A 61 1.97 -10.89 7.93
CA GLU A 61 2.69 -10.27 9.04
C GLU A 61 3.07 -8.82 8.72
N ASP A 62 3.98 -8.59 7.77
CA ASP A 62 4.52 -7.25 7.49
C ASP A 62 4.85 -7.02 6.01
N MET A 63 5.34 -8.04 5.29
CA MET A 63 5.82 -7.87 3.92
C MET A 63 4.69 -7.94 2.89
N LEU A 64 4.58 -6.86 2.11
CA LEU A 64 3.72 -6.75 0.94
C LEU A 64 4.56 -6.89 -0.33
N PHE A 65 3.94 -7.39 -1.40
CA PHE A 65 4.52 -7.36 -2.75
C PHE A 65 3.54 -6.67 -3.70
N GLY A 66 4.08 -5.90 -4.64
CA GLY A 66 3.31 -5.30 -5.72
C GLY A 66 4.07 -4.18 -6.43
N LEU A 67 3.34 -3.16 -6.90
CA LEU A 67 3.91 -2.07 -7.70
C LEU A 67 4.21 -0.85 -6.84
N VAL A 68 5.39 -0.27 -7.02
CA VAL A 68 5.82 0.99 -6.41
C VAL A 68 6.06 2.00 -7.52
N SER A 69 5.47 3.18 -7.38
CA SER A 69 5.70 4.34 -8.23
C SER A 69 6.25 5.48 -7.37
N GLY A 70 7.47 5.89 -7.68
CA GLY A 70 8.15 6.98 -6.99
C GLY A 70 9.14 7.64 -7.93
N PHE A 71 10.44 7.34 -7.78
CA PHE A 71 11.46 7.73 -8.75
C PHE A 71 11.35 6.94 -10.06
N GLU A 72 11.04 5.65 -9.94
CA GLU A 72 10.79 4.73 -11.04
C GLU A 72 9.48 3.98 -10.78
N VAL A 73 9.02 3.23 -11.79
CA VAL A 73 7.84 2.35 -11.70
C VAL A 73 8.30 0.91 -11.73
N GLU A 74 8.36 0.29 -10.55
CA GLU A 74 8.93 -1.03 -10.35
C GLU A 74 7.99 -1.98 -9.59
N LEU A 75 8.24 -3.28 -9.72
CA LEU A 75 7.65 -4.29 -8.85
C LEU A 75 8.63 -4.61 -7.73
N GLY A 76 8.15 -4.68 -6.50
CA GLY A 76 9.02 -4.91 -5.37
C GLY A 76 8.27 -5.23 -4.09
N TYR A 77 9.06 -5.55 -3.08
CA TYR A 77 8.59 -5.77 -1.73
C TYR A 77 8.66 -4.47 -0.93
N PHE A 78 7.71 -4.28 -0.02
CA PHE A 78 7.70 -3.17 0.92
C PHE A 78 7.02 -3.59 2.22
N ALA A 79 7.49 -3.07 3.35
CA ALA A 79 6.97 -3.42 4.66
C ALA A 79 5.80 -2.51 5.07
N LEU A 80 4.74 -3.10 5.63
CA LEU A 80 3.61 -2.35 6.18
C LEU A 80 4.08 -1.43 7.32
N SER A 81 4.97 -1.92 8.18
CA SER A 81 5.59 -1.17 9.26
C SER A 81 6.33 0.08 8.75
N GLU A 82 7.12 -0.04 7.68
CA GLU A 82 7.77 1.11 7.03
C GLU A 82 6.75 2.12 6.50
N LEU A 83 5.66 1.67 5.87
CA LEU A 83 4.61 2.58 5.41
C LEU A 83 3.95 3.36 6.57
N GLN A 84 3.75 2.72 7.72
CA GLN A 84 3.16 3.34 8.90
C GLN A 84 4.07 4.40 9.55
N GLU A 85 5.38 4.17 9.51
CA GLU A 85 6.39 5.07 10.08
C GLU A 85 6.79 6.20 9.12
N THR A 86 6.72 5.95 7.80
CA THR A 86 7.13 6.90 6.77
C THR A 86 6.35 8.20 6.85
N ARG A 87 7.07 9.31 6.63
CA ARG A 87 6.50 10.66 6.51
C ARG A 87 7.00 11.30 5.23
N GLY A 88 6.11 11.99 4.52
CA GLY A 88 6.49 12.77 3.36
C GLY A 88 7.20 14.09 3.70
N PRO A 89 7.54 14.91 2.69
CA PRO A 89 8.33 16.13 2.87
C PRO A 89 7.71 17.18 3.80
N LEU A 90 6.39 17.21 3.94
CA LEU A 90 5.66 18.09 4.85
C LEU A 90 5.34 17.42 6.19
N GLY A 91 5.86 16.21 6.42
CA GLY A 91 5.62 15.44 7.63
C GLY A 91 4.27 14.72 7.65
N LEU A 92 3.56 14.63 6.51
CA LEU A 92 2.28 13.91 6.45
C LEU A 92 2.51 12.40 6.42
N ARG A 93 1.54 11.65 6.96
CA ARG A 93 1.55 10.18 6.95
C ARG A 93 1.15 9.68 5.57
N ILE A 94 1.59 8.48 5.23
CA ILE A 94 1.01 7.72 4.10
C ILE A 94 -0.47 7.44 4.40
N GLU A 95 -1.29 7.49 3.37
CA GLU A 95 -2.72 7.22 3.42
C GLU A 95 -3.08 6.02 2.54
N ARG A 96 -4.14 5.30 2.92
CA ARG A 96 -4.81 4.31 2.07
C ARG A 96 -5.91 4.98 1.26
N ASP A 97 -5.96 4.69 -0.04
CA ASP A 97 -7.05 5.13 -0.91
C ASP A 97 -8.30 4.26 -0.68
N LEU A 98 -9.36 4.86 -0.13
CA LEU A 98 -10.62 4.17 0.20
C LEU A 98 -11.51 3.90 -1.02
N HIS A 99 -11.24 4.56 -2.14
CA HIS A 99 -12.02 4.45 -3.37
C HIS A 99 -11.27 3.70 -4.47
N PHE A 100 -10.10 3.15 -4.15
CA PHE A 100 -9.33 2.35 -5.08
C PHE A 100 -10.09 1.07 -5.44
N GLU A 101 -10.34 0.90 -6.74
CA GLU A 101 -10.83 -0.35 -7.31
C GLU A 101 -9.64 -1.21 -7.77
N PRO A 102 -9.62 -2.52 -7.47
CA PRO A 102 -8.55 -3.40 -7.90
C PRO A 102 -8.29 -3.34 -9.41
N LYS A 103 -7.01 -3.27 -9.76
CA LYS A 103 -6.50 -3.21 -11.14
C LYS A 103 -5.30 -4.13 -11.29
N SER A 104 -5.05 -4.61 -12.51
CA SER A 104 -3.86 -5.42 -12.76
C SER A 104 -2.59 -4.60 -12.57
N LEU A 105 -1.51 -5.25 -12.14
CA LEU A 105 -0.18 -4.62 -12.06
C LEU A 105 0.27 -4.09 -13.43
N ARG A 106 -0.13 -4.74 -14.53
CA ARG A 106 0.07 -4.24 -15.90
C ARG A 106 -0.59 -2.89 -16.11
N GLU A 107 -1.89 -2.78 -15.88
CA GLU A 107 -2.63 -1.53 -16.10
C GLU A 107 -2.03 -0.38 -15.27
N LEU A 108 -1.71 -0.66 -14.00
CA LEU A 108 -1.11 0.33 -13.10
C LEU A 108 0.27 0.77 -13.59
N LYS A 109 1.10 -0.18 -14.05
CA LYS A 109 2.41 0.13 -14.62
C LYS A 109 2.30 1.02 -15.85
N GLU A 110 1.43 0.67 -16.80
CA GLU A 110 1.19 1.47 -18.00
C GLU A 110 0.64 2.87 -17.70
N MET A 111 -0.19 3.00 -16.66
CA MET A 111 -0.71 4.31 -16.21
C MET A 111 0.41 5.21 -15.69
N HIS A 112 1.29 4.69 -14.83
CA HIS A 112 2.39 5.48 -14.26
C HIS A 112 3.51 5.74 -15.26
N ASP A 113 3.87 4.75 -16.10
CA ASP A 113 4.88 4.94 -17.14
C ASP A 113 4.48 6.09 -18.09
N LYS A 114 3.21 6.24 -18.46
CA LYS A 114 2.74 7.37 -19.28
C LYS A 114 2.88 8.72 -18.58
N ALA A 115 2.64 8.77 -17.27
CA ALA A 115 2.72 10.00 -16.47
C ALA A 115 4.18 10.50 -16.31
N HIS A 116 5.16 9.59 -16.34
CA HIS A 116 6.59 9.95 -16.28
C HIS A 116 7.18 10.49 -17.60
N HIS A 117 6.43 10.41 -18.72
CA HIS A 117 6.90 10.80 -20.06
C HIS A 117 6.25 12.08 -20.62
N THR A 118 5.55 12.85 -19.78
CA THR A 118 4.96 14.16 -20.10
C THR A 118 5.60 15.27 -19.29
#